data_AF-A0A4Q3C4K6-F1
#
_entry.id   AF-A0A4Q3C4K6-F1
#
_cell.length_a   1.000
_cell.length_b   1.000
_cell.length_c   1.000
_cell.angle_alpha   90.00
_cell.angle_beta   90.00
_cell.angle_gamma   90.00
#
_symmetry.space_group_name_H-M   'P 1'
#
loop_
_entity.id
_entity.type
_entity.pdbx_description
1 polymer ?
#
loop_
_entity_poly.entity_id
_entity_poly.type
_entity_poly.pdbx_seq_one_letter_code
_entity_poly.pdbx_strand_id
1 'polypeptide(L)'
;MLYQVRHKTNFRYAFPVSFARCNLRLRPVEWAGQSLEDYKLELSPSVRITGTRPIGYLGYVTRMVMEKRSRELSIESSFRIRVDRPTPVIRADDPTIGDVSALARTTRDMGVESPANYIYPSPSIPLSTEITAWCSEHLDAHRGVVQSGLALASRIHD
;
A
#
# COMPACT_ATOMS: atom_id res chain seq x y z
N MET A 1 -12.77 10.01 11.67
CA MET A 1 -11.67 10.14 12.66
C MET A 1 -10.53 10.98 12.08
N LEU A 2 -9.86 11.77 12.91
CA LEU A 2 -8.73 12.61 12.51
C LEU A 2 -7.45 12.12 13.20
N TYR A 3 -6.39 11.92 12.44
CA TYR A 3 -5.11 11.39 12.92
C TYR A 3 -3.98 12.38 12.69
N GLN A 4 -3.06 12.44 13.65
CA GLN A 4 -1.73 13.04 13.49
C GLN A 4 -0.71 11.92 13.55
N VAL A 5 0.06 11.73 12.47
CA VAL A 5 1.00 10.61 12.33
C VAL A 5 2.41 11.14 12.14
N ARG A 6 3.38 10.46 12.76
CA ARG A 6 4.81 10.73 12.60
C ARG A 6 5.56 9.41 12.41
N HIS A 7 6.23 9.28 11.27
CA HIS A 7 7.13 8.18 10.94
C HIS A 7 8.56 8.70 10.96
N LYS A 8 9.46 8.07 11.72
CA LYS A 8 10.89 8.38 11.69
C LYS A 8 11.73 7.13 11.45
N THR A 9 12.54 7.15 10.39
CA THR A 9 13.58 6.15 10.13
C THR A 9 14.95 6.80 10.32
N ASN A 10 15.77 6.22 11.19
CA ASN A 10 17.16 6.65 11.40
C ASN A 10 18.12 5.53 10.97
N PHE A 11 19.00 5.82 10.02
CA PHE A 11 20.13 4.98 9.70
C PHE A 11 21.36 5.47 10.47
N ARG A 12 22.06 4.54 11.13
CA ARG A 12 23.38 4.76 11.72
C ARG A 12 24.35 3.79 11.06
N TYR A 13 25.28 4.31 10.27
CA TYR A 13 26.25 3.51 9.54
C TYR A 13 27.51 3.31 10.37
N ALA A 14 28.02 2.07 10.41
CA ALA A 14 29.29 1.74 11.09
C ALA A 14 30.47 2.57 10.53
N PHE A 15 30.46 2.84 9.22
CA PHE A 15 31.41 3.69 8.53
C PHE A 15 30.69 4.76 7.71
N PRO A 16 31.29 5.96 7.48
CA PRO A 16 30.64 7.00 6.71
C PRO A 16 30.39 6.55 5.26
N VAL A 17 29.15 6.64 4.81
CA VAL A 17 28.77 6.41 3.41
C VAL A 17 28.88 7.72 2.65
N SER A 18 29.37 7.68 1.41
CA SER A 18 29.43 8.85 0.51
C SER A 18 28.14 9.03 -0.28
N PHE A 19 27.31 8.00 -0.36
CA PHE A 19 26.13 7.97 -1.22
C PHE A 19 25.00 7.16 -0.59
N ALA A 20 23.77 7.68 -0.67
CA ALA A 20 22.56 6.90 -0.43
C ALA A 20 21.45 7.32 -1.41
N ARG A 21 20.74 6.34 -1.97
CA ARG A 21 19.56 6.58 -2.80
C ARG A 21 18.39 5.77 -2.26
N CYS A 22 17.29 6.43 -1.97
CA CYS A 22 16.10 5.79 -1.42
C CYS A 22 14.84 6.16 -2.21
N ASN A 23 13.96 5.18 -2.36
CA ASN A 23 12.59 5.37 -2.82
C ASN A 23 11.70 5.43 -1.59
N LEU A 24 11.19 6.61 -1.25
CA LEU A 24 10.38 6.85 -0.07
C LEU A 24 8.89 6.75 -0.42
N ARG A 25 8.16 5.89 0.29
CA ARG A 25 6.70 5.73 0.20
C ARG A 25 6.04 6.22 1.48
N LEU A 26 6.33 7.47 1.84
CA LEU A 26 6.00 8.03 3.15
C LEU A 26 4.94 9.13 3.11
N ARG A 27 4.40 9.45 1.92
CA ARG A 27 3.24 10.33 1.75
C ARG A 27 1.99 9.45 1.58
N PRO A 28 0.96 9.62 2.42
CA PRO A 28 -0.32 8.95 2.20
C PRO A 28 -0.92 9.30 0.83
N VAL A 29 -1.62 8.34 0.23
CA VAL A 29 -2.43 8.58 -0.96
C VAL A 29 -3.82 9.09 -0.57
N GLU A 30 -4.43 9.85 -1.45
CA GLU A 30 -5.88 10.06 -1.40
C GLU A 30 -6.58 8.72 -1.64
N TRP A 31 -7.65 8.46 -0.88
CA TRP A 31 -8.40 7.21 -0.98
C TRP A 31 -9.85 7.44 -0.59
N ALA A 32 -10.76 6.57 -1.02
CA ALA A 32 -12.16 6.66 -0.63
C ALA A 32 -12.30 6.70 0.91
N GLY A 33 -12.91 7.77 1.41
CA GLY A 33 -13.04 8.04 2.84
C GLY A 33 -11.73 8.37 3.56
N GLN A 34 -10.73 8.90 2.85
CA GLN A 34 -9.47 9.36 3.43
C GLN A 34 -8.97 10.62 2.71
N SER A 35 -8.68 11.68 3.46
CA SER A 35 -8.17 12.95 2.93
C SER A 35 -6.97 13.48 3.71
N LEU A 36 -5.88 13.80 3.01
CA LEU A 36 -4.66 14.37 3.59
C LEU A 36 -4.83 15.88 3.80
N GLU A 37 -4.75 16.35 5.06
CA GLU A 37 -4.88 17.78 5.38
C GLU A 37 -3.53 18.51 5.36
N ASP A 38 -2.47 17.86 5.85
CA ASP A 38 -1.12 18.41 5.88
C ASP A 38 -0.09 17.28 5.75
N TYR A 39 1.08 17.58 5.17
CA TYR A 39 2.18 16.65 5.00
C TYR A 39 3.52 17.36 4.92
N LYS A 40 4.48 16.87 5.71
CA LYS A 40 5.87 17.35 5.74
C LYS A 40 6.83 16.17 5.72
N LEU A 41 7.85 16.28 4.87
CA LEU A 41 8.97 15.34 4.78
C LEU A 41 10.27 16.07 5.10
N GLU A 42 10.93 15.64 6.17
CA GLU A 42 12.20 16.19 6.63
C GLU A 42 13.30 15.15 6.47
N LEU A 43 14.39 15.57 5.85
CA LEU A 43 15.51 14.72 5.48
C LEU A 43 16.79 15.36 6.02
N SER A 44 17.56 14.60 6.78
CA SER A 44 18.83 15.07 7.35
C SER A 44 19.89 13.96 7.20
N PRO A 45 21.12 14.27 6.76
CA PRO A 45 21.60 15.59 6.35
C PRO A 45 20.95 16.04 5.03
N SER A 46 21.31 17.23 4.52
CA SER A 46 20.75 17.74 3.27
C SER A 46 20.88 16.70 2.15
N VAL A 47 19.75 16.39 1.52
CA VAL A 47 19.62 15.47 0.38
C VAL A 47 18.94 16.17 -0.77
N ARG A 48 19.18 15.68 -1.99
CA ARG A 48 18.45 16.11 -3.18
C ARG A 48 17.23 15.22 -3.39
N ILE A 49 16.05 15.82 -3.51
CA ILE A 49 14.87 15.12 -4.02
C ILE A 49 14.93 15.13 -5.55
N THR A 50 14.96 13.95 -6.17
CA THR A 50 15.15 13.79 -7.62
C THR A 50 13.86 13.52 -8.39
N GLY A 51 12.72 13.54 -7.69
CA GLY A 51 11.39 13.54 -8.27
C GLY A 51 10.38 12.69 -7.50
N THR A 52 9.10 13.02 -7.70
CA THR A 52 7.97 12.18 -7.32
C THR A 52 7.30 11.73 -8.62
N ARG A 53 7.21 10.42 -8.86
CA ARG A 53 6.58 9.88 -10.08
C ARG A 53 5.39 8.98 -9.71
N PRO A 54 4.31 9.00 -10.50
CA PRO A 54 3.34 7.91 -10.49
C PRO A 54 4.05 6.59 -10.81
N ILE A 55 3.67 5.54 -10.10
CA ILE A 55 4.33 4.22 -10.18
C ILE A 55 3.46 3.16 -10.85
N GLY A 56 2.33 3.56 -11.42
CA GLY A 56 1.36 2.65 -12.06
C GLY A 56 0.42 1.94 -11.07
N TYR A 57 0.60 2.16 -9.78
CA TYR A 57 -0.24 1.67 -8.69
C TYR A 57 -0.42 2.75 -7.63
N LEU A 58 -1.30 2.48 -6.67
CA LEU A 58 -1.57 3.37 -5.54
C LEU A 58 -0.30 3.58 -4.71
N GLY A 59 0.17 4.82 -4.71
CA GLY A 59 1.32 5.23 -3.92
C GLY A 59 2.05 6.42 -4.53
N TYR A 60 2.60 7.26 -3.67
CA TYR A 60 3.62 8.23 -4.07
C TYR A 60 4.99 7.64 -3.78
N VAL A 61 5.91 7.76 -4.75
CA VAL A 61 7.34 7.50 -4.51
C VAL A 61 8.10 8.79 -4.65
N THR A 62 8.67 9.26 -3.54
CA THR A 62 9.64 10.36 -3.52
C THR A 62 11.03 9.78 -3.56
N ARG A 63 11.81 10.13 -4.59
CA ARG A 63 13.19 9.70 -4.72
C ARG A 63 14.11 10.71 -4.06
N MET A 64 14.95 10.26 -3.15
CA MET A 64 16.00 11.08 -2.57
C MET A 64 17.39 10.53 -2.88
N VAL A 65 18.36 11.42 -2.95
CA VAL A 65 19.78 11.12 -3.12
C VAL A 65 20.58 11.96 -2.13
N MET A 66 21.35 11.29 -1.28
CA MET A 66 22.34 11.89 -0.39
C MET A 66 23.73 11.68 -1.00
N GLU A 67 24.46 12.77 -1.24
CA GLU A 67 25.86 12.75 -1.73
C GLU A 67 26.84 13.30 -0.69
N LYS A 68 26.32 13.80 0.43
CA LYS A 68 27.14 14.23 1.56
C LYS A 68 27.64 13.00 2.31
N ARG A 69 28.97 12.88 2.47
CA ARG A 69 29.58 11.84 3.31
C ARG A 69 29.04 11.92 4.73
N SER A 70 28.35 10.86 5.17
CA SER A 70 27.57 10.89 6.41
C SER A 70 27.60 9.54 7.12
N ARG A 71 27.60 9.56 8.45
CA ARG A 71 27.39 8.37 9.29
C ARG A 71 25.94 8.17 9.69
N GLU A 72 25.11 9.18 9.48
CA GLU A 72 23.70 9.16 9.87
C GLU A 72 22.83 9.68 8.73
N LEU A 73 21.62 9.14 8.65
CA LEU A 73 20.56 9.61 7.75
C LEU A 73 19.22 9.47 8.50
N SER A 74 18.57 10.59 8.76
CA SER A 74 17.25 10.70 9.35
C SER A 74 16.23 11.05 8.28
N ILE A 75 15.16 10.27 8.21
CA ILE A 75 14.02 10.48 7.33
C ILE A 75 12.79 10.56 8.22
N GLU A 76 12.13 11.70 8.21
CA GLU A 76 10.95 11.95 9.04
C GLU A 76 9.78 12.40 8.17
N SER A 77 8.70 11.64 8.19
CA SER A 77 7.42 11.99 7.57
C SER A 77 6.43 12.30 8.68
N SER A 78 5.76 13.45 8.58
CA SER A 78 4.68 13.83 9.48
C SER A 78 3.49 14.31 8.66
N PHE A 79 2.29 13.93 9.07
CA PHE A 79 1.08 14.30 8.36
C PHE A 79 -0.14 14.28 9.25
N ARG A 80 -1.14 15.06 8.82
CA ARG A 80 -2.48 15.07 9.41
C ARG A 80 -3.47 14.55 8.38
N ILE A 81 -4.27 13.55 8.77
CA ILE A 81 -5.16 12.85 7.84
C ILE A 81 -6.52 12.59 8.48
N ARG A 82 -7.57 12.92 7.74
CA ARG A 82 -8.96 12.57 8.10
C ARG A 82 -9.31 11.26 7.41
N VAL A 83 -9.82 10.31 8.18
CA VAL A 83 -10.36 9.04 7.68
C VAL A 83 -11.82 8.97 8.07
N ASP A 84 -12.68 9.01 7.07
CA ASP A 84 -14.13 8.90 7.18
C ASP A 84 -14.62 7.80 6.23
N ARG A 85 -14.47 6.54 6.66
CA ARG A 85 -14.94 5.37 5.93
C ARG A 85 -15.65 4.41 6.88
N PRO A 86 -16.76 3.80 6.46
CA PRO A 86 -17.44 2.80 7.28
C PRO A 86 -16.60 1.53 7.40
N THR A 87 -16.71 0.85 8.54
CA THR A 87 -16.21 -0.52 8.67
C THR A 87 -17.02 -1.43 7.74
N PRO A 88 -16.37 -2.24 6.88
CA PRO A 88 -17.09 -3.22 6.08
C PRO A 88 -17.87 -4.17 6.98
N VAL A 89 -19.16 -4.33 6.70
CA VAL A 89 -20.03 -5.31 7.36
C VAL A 89 -20.58 -6.25 6.30
N ILE A 90 -20.71 -7.52 6.64
CA ILE A 90 -21.29 -8.52 5.73
C ILE A 90 -22.74 -8.16 5.46
N ARG A 91 -23.12 -8.13 4.18
CA ARG A 91 -24.51 -7.90 3.76
C ARG A 91 -25.00 -9.06 2.91
N ALA A 92 -26.33 -9.26 2.91
CA ALA A 92 -26.96 -10.31 2.12
C ALA A 92 -26.91 -10.03 0.61
N ASP A 93 -26.77 -8.76 0.23
CA ASP A 93 -26.70 -8.26 -1.14
C ASP A 93 -25.26 -7.96 -1.60
N ASP A 94 -24.25 -8.36 -0.83
CA ASP A 94 -22.86 -8.26 -1.28
C ASP A 94 -22.67 -9.07 -2.58
N PRO A 95 -21.96 -8.54 -3.59
CA PRO A 95 -21.66 -9.29 -4.80
C PRO A 95 -20.85 -10.55 -4.45
N THR A 96 -21.11 -11.64 -5.18
CA THR A 96 -20.37 -12.88 -4.97
C THR A 96 -18.94 -12.75 -5.48
N ILE A 97 -18.04 -13.64 -5.03
CA ILE A 97 -16.68 -13.72 -5.61
C ILE A 97 -16.76 -13.90 -7.14
N GLY A 98 -17.69 -14.73 -7.63
CA GLY A 98 -17.93 -14.95 -9.05
C GLY A 98 -18.28 -13.67 -9.79
N ASP A 99 -19.18 -12.85 -9.23
CA ASP A 99 -19.59 -11.56 -9.81
C ASP A 99 -18.41 -10.59 -9.89
N VAL A 100 -17.67 -10.42 -8.79
CA VAL A 100 -16.50 -9.54 -8.74
C VAL A 100 -15.41 -10.02 -9.71
N SER A 101 -15.20 -11.34 -9.79
CA SER A 101 -14.24 -11.94 -10.72
C SER A 101 -14.62 -11.70 -12.18
N ALA A 102 -15.90 -11.79 -12.52
CA ALA A 102 -16.40 -11.46 -13.85
C ALA A 102 -16.20 -9.96 -14.18
N LEU A 103 -16.56 -9.07 -13.26
CA LEU A 103 -16.38 -7.62 -13.41
C LEU A 103 -14.90 -7.26 -13.61
N ALA A 104 -14.01 -7.85 -12.81
CA ALA A 104 -12.58 -7.63 -12.91
C ALA A 104 -12.02 -8.03 -14.28
N ARG A 105 -12.44 -9.17 -14.83
CA ARG A 105 -12.03 -9.64 -16.17
C ARG A 105 -12.53 -8.76 -17.31
N THR A 106 -13.67 -8.09 -17.15
CA THR A 106 -14.24 -7.22 -18.18
C THR A 106 -13.81 -5.75 -18.07
N THR A 107 -13.14 -5.37 -16.98
CA THR A 107 -12.69 -3.99 -16.75
C THR A 107 -11.56 -3.62 -17.70
N ARG A 108 -11.73 -2.49 -18.42
CA ARG A 108 -10.74 -1.94 -19.37
C ARG A 108 -10.02 -0.69 -18.86
N ASP A 109 -10.23 -0.34 -17.60
CA ASP A 109 -9.52 0.77 -16.97
C ASP A 109 -8.03 0.41 -16.78
N MET A 110 -7.16 1.39 -17.00
CA MET A 110 -5.72 1.29 -16.75
C MET A 110 -5.27 2.22 -15.61
N GLY A 111 -6.22 2.80 -14.88
CA GLY A 111 -5.97 3.58 -13.68
C GLY A 111 -5.32 2.76 -12.56
N VAL A 112 -4.80 3.48 -11.55
CA VAL A 112 -4.10 2.87 -10.40
C VAL A 112 -5.01 2.00 -9.51
N GLU A 113 -6.32 2.18 -9.62
CA GLU A 113 -7.35 1.39 -8.92
C GLU A 113 -7.87 0.22 -9.77
N SER A 114 -7.44 0.11 -11.02
CA SER A 114 -7.87 -0.97 -11.91
C SER A 114 -7.48 -2.34 -11.33
N PRO A 115 -8.39 -3.34 -11.38
CA PRO A 115 -8.11 -4.70 -10.94
C PRO A 115 -6.96 -5.34 -11.73
N ALA A 116 -6.66 -4.85 -12.94
CA ALA A 116 -5.55 -5.34 -13.77
C ALA A 116 -4.19 -5.31 -13.04
N ASN A 117 -4.00 -4.37 -12.09
CA ASN A 117 -2.78 -4.28 -11.30
C ASN A 117 -2.68 -5.32 -10.15
N TYR A 118 -3.77 -6.03 -9.84
CA TYR A 118 -3.90 -6.84 -8.62
C TYR A 118 -4.33 -8.30 -8.85
N ILE A 119 -4.70 -8.69 -10.07
CA ILE A 119 -5.21 -10.04 -10.39
C ILE A 119 -4.16 -10.99 -10.98
N TYR A 120 -2.96 -10.49 -11.31
CA TYR A 120 -1.87 -11.29 -11.87
C TYR A 120 -0.78 -11.55 -10.82
N PRO A 121 -0.07 -12.70 -10.90
CA PRO A 121 1.04 -12.97 -10.00
C PRO A 121 2.16 -11.95 -10.18
N SER A 122 2.92 -11.73 -9.10
CA SER A 122 4.13 -10.91 -9.10
C SER A 122 5.31 -11.73 -8.59
N PRO A 123 6.57 -11.28 -8.80
CA PRO A 123 7.74 -11.97 -8.24
C PRO A 123 7.68 -12.15 -6.71
N SER A 124 7.01 -11.24 -5.99
CA SER A 124 6.85 -11.32 -4.53
C SER A 124 5.62 -12.11 -4.08
N ILE A 125 4.65 -12.34 -4.98
CA ILE A 125 3.41 -13.07 -4.71
C ILE A 125 3.17 -14.00 -5.91
N PRO A 126 3.94 -15.11 -6.03
CA PRO A 126 3.75 -16.08 -7.09
C PRO A 126 2.46 -16.89 -6.88
N LEU A 127 1.94 -17.51 -7.95
CA LEU A 127 0.89 -18.51 -7.80
C LEU A 127 1.46 -19.76 -7.12
N SER A 128 0.84 -20.17 -6.02
CA SER A 128 1.17 -21.39 -5.29
C SER A 128 -0.06 -22.26 -5.17
N THR A 129 0.04 -23.49 -5.65
CA THR A 129 -1.04 -24.49 -5.55
C THR A 129 -1.39 -24.77 -4.09
N GLU A 130 -0.39 -24.83 -3.21
CA GLU A 130 -0.58 -25.09 -1.78
C GLU A 130 -1.36 -23.95 -1.10
N ILE A 131 -0.95 -22.70 -1.34
CA ILE A 131 -1.65 -21.53 -0.81
C ILE A 131 -3.08 -21.46 -1.38
N THR A 132 -3.24 -21.76 -2.67
CA THR A 132 -4.56 -21.76 -3.32
C THR A 132 -5.48 -22.80 -2.70
N ALA A 133 -4.99 -24.03 -2.48
CA ALA A 133 -5.76 -25.08 -1.83
C ALA A 133 -6.15 -24.68 -0.40
N TRP A 134 -5.21 -24.14 0.38
CA TRP A 134 -5.48 -23.69 1.75
C TRP A 134 -6.51 -22.55 1.80
N CYS A 135 -6.43 -21.58 0.90
CA CYS A 135 -7.40 -20.48 0.82
C CYS A 135 -8.78 -20.91 0.32
N SER A 136 -8.86 -21.98 -0.49
CA SER A 136 -10.09 -22.38 -1.20
C SER A 136 -11.28 -22.67 -0.28
N GLU A 137 -11.02 -23.12 0.95
CA GLU A 137 -12.05 -23.40 1.96
C GLU A 137 -12.94 -22.19 2.30
N HIS A 138 -12.47 -20.96 2.03
CA HIS A 138 -13.22 -19.74 2.30
C HIS A 138 -13.57 -18.91 1.07
N LEU A 139 -13.18 -19.36 -0.13
CA LEU A 139 -13.26 -18.59 -1.39
C LEU A 139 -14.21 -19.23 -2.43
N ASP A 140 -15.36 -19.75 -1.98
CA ASP A 140 -16.41 -20.25 -2.87
C ASP A 140 -16.96 -19.14 -3.78
N ALA A 141 -17.11 -19.43 -5.08
CA ALA A 141 -17.51 -18.44 -6.08
C ALA A 141 -18.90 -17.84 -5.83
N HIS A 142 -19.81 -18.56 -5.17
CA HIS A 142 -21.16 -18.10 -4.85
C HIS A 142 -21.26 -17.38 -3.51
N ARG A 143 -20.17 -17.29 -2.76
CA ARG A 143 -20.12 -16.61 -1.47
C ARG A 143 -19.89 -15.11 -1.66
N GLY A 144 -20.53 -14.31 -0.80
CA GLY A 144 -20.34 -12.85 -0.78
C GLY A 144 -18.88 -12.46 -0.57
N VAL A 145 -18.40 -11.46 -1.32
CA VAL A 145 -16.97 -11.08 -1.34
C VAL A 145 -16.48 -10.58 0.03
N VAL A 146 -17.29 -9.79 0.75
CA VAL A 146 -16.94 -9.28 2.09
C VAL A 146 -16.88 -10.41 3.10
N GLN A 147 -17.87 -11.31 3.07
CA GLN A 147 -17.90 -12.50 3.94
C GLN A 147 -16.66 -13.38 3.74
N SER A 148 -16.28 -13.60 2.48
CA SER A 148 -15.13 -14.42 2.12
C SER A 148 -13.81 -13.77 2.51
N GLY A 149 -13.67 -12.47 2.25
CA GLY A 149 -12.49 -11.69 2.63
C GLY A 149 -12.28 -11.65 4.14
N LEU A 150 -13.36 -11.44 4.91
CA LEU A 150 -13.29 -11.46 6.38
C LEU A 150 -12.90 -12.85 6.90
N ALA A 151 -13.52 -13.92 6.39
CA ALA A 151 -13.22 -15.29 6.82
C ALA A 151 -11.76 -15.67 6.53
N LEU A 152 -11.24 -15.33 5.35
CA LEU A 152 -9.84 -15.59 5.01
C LEU A 152 -8.88 -14.76 5.89
N ALA A 153 -9.17 -13.48 6.10
CA ALA A 153 -8.35 -12.62 6.96
C ALA A 153 -8.30 -13.12 8.41
N SER A 154 -9.44 -13.57 8.96
CA SER A 154 -9.51 -14.20 10.28
C SER A 154 -8.67 -15.48 10.34
N ARG A 155 -8.76 -16.35 9.34
CA ARG A 155 -7.95 -17.59 9.29
C ARG A 155 -6.45 -17.32 9.17
N ILE A 156 -6.04 -16.25 8.47
CA ILE A 156 -4.61 -15.87 8.38
C ILE A 156 -4.09 -15.36 9.73
N HIS A 157 -4.96 -14.71 10.50
CA HIS A 157 -4.61 -14.17 11.81
C HIS A 157 -4.45 -15.27 12.87
N ASP A 158 -5.29 -16.30 12.84
CA ASP A 158 -5.37 -17.38 13.82
C ASP A 158 -4.33 -18.49 13.57
#